data_AF-A0ABD0Q9L7-F1
#
_entry.id   AF-A0ABD0Q9L7-F1
#
_cell.length_a   1.000
_cell.length_b   1.000
_cell.length_c   1.000
_cell.angle_alpha   90.00
_cell.angle_beta   90.00
_cell.angle_gamma   90.00
#
_symmetry.space_group_name_H-M   'P 1'
#
loop_
_entity.id
_entity.type
_entity.pdbx_description
1 polymer ?
#
loop_
_entity_poly.entity_id
_entity_poly.type
_entity_poly.pdbx_seq_one_letter_code
_entity_poly.pdbx_strand_id
1 'polypeptide(L)' 'QNPSCLKSSVKFLKSVMIWGAVTSSGVGLLCFIKSKVNAAVYWEILKHFMLPSADKLYGDADFLFQQDFCTCP' A
#
# COMPACT_ATOMS: atom_id res chain seq x y z
N GLN A 1 23.08 -36.17 5.97
CA GLN A 1 21.92 -35.27 5.77
C GLN A 1 21.10 -35.81 4.62
N ASN A 2 19.78 -35.97 4.76
CA ASN A 2 18.92 -36.52 3.71
C ASN A 2 18.47 -35.39 2.75
N PRO A 3 18.84 -35.42 1.45
CA PRO A 3 18.47 -34.38 0.49
C PRO A 3 16.96 -34.20 0.31
N SER A 4 16.14 -35.22 0.60
CA SER A 4 14.68 -35.15 0.48
C SER A 4 14.01 -34.22 1.49
N CYS A 5 14.74 -33.78 2.52
CA CYS A 5 14.26 -32.86 3.55
C CYS A 5 14.55 -31.39 3.23
N LEU A 6 15.29 -31.09 2.16
CA LEU A 6 15.65 -29.73 1.76
C LEU A 6 14.68 -29.22 0.69
N LYS A 7 13.81 -28.28 1.07
CA LYS A 7 13.03 -27.50 0.09
C LYS A 7 13.88 -26.32 -0.36
N SER A 8 14.26 -26.28 -1.64
CA SER A 8 14.91 -25.12 -2.24
C SER A 8 14.03 -23.89 -2.06
N SER A 9 14.44 -22.96 -1.18
CA SER A 9 13.82 -21.65 -1.06
C SER A 9 14.61 -20.68 -1.93
N VAL A 10 13.93 -20.02 -2.85
CA VAL A 10 14.50 -18.86 -3.56
C VAL A 10 14.76 -17.78 -2.51
N LYS A 11 16.01 -17.30 -2.43
CA LYS A 11 16.42 -16.22 -1.51
C LYS A 11 15.64 -14.91 -1.72
N PHE A 12 15.01 -14.76 -2.89
CA PHE A 12 14.15 -13.62 -3.25
C PHE A 12 12.82 -14.14 -3.80
N LEU A 13 11.80 -14.19 -2.93
CA LEU A 13 10.42 -14.32 -3.39
C LEU A 13 10.06 -13.08 -4.20
N LYS A 14 9.39 -13.27 -5.34
CA LYS A 14 8.74 -12.16 -6.03
C LYS A 14 7.63 -11.64 -5.12
N SER A 15 7.81 -10.45 -4.56
CA SER A 15 6.79 -9.75 -3.78
C SER A 15 6.18 -8.62 -4.60
N VAL A 16 4.98 -8.21 -4.20
CA VAL A 16 4.32 -7.01 -4.71
C VAL A 16 4.14 -6.03 -3.57
N MET A 17 4.25 -4.74 -3.87
CA MET A 17 3.93 -3.68 -2.93
C MET A 17 2.54 -3.13 -3.28
N ILE A 18 1.69 -3.00 -2.26
CA ILE A 18 0.33 -2.50 -2.42
C ILE A 18 0.15 -1.38 -1.40
N TRP A 19 -0.42 -0.26 -1.85
CA TRP A 19 -0.96 0.76 -0.97
C TRP A 19 -2.49 0.61 -0.89
N GLY A 20 -3.05 0.88 0.28
CA GLY A 20 -4.49 0.90 0.49
C GLY A 20 -4.83 1.57 1.82
N ALA A 21 -6.08 2.01 1.95
CA ALA A 21 -6.62 2.58 3.17
C ALA A 21 -7.78 1.72 3.69
N VAL A 22 -7.87 1.57 5.01
CA VAL A 22 -8.98 0.89 5.68
C VAL A 22 -9.58 1.85 6.69
N THR A 23 -10.91 1.90 6.72
CA THR A 23 -11.68 2.82 7.56
C THR A 23 -12.86 2.09 8.21
N SER A 24 -13.52 2.74 9.19
CA SER A 24 -14.77 2.23 9.75
C SER A 24 -15.90 2.16 8.72
N SER A 25 -15.89 3.03 7.70
CA SER A 25 -16.88 3.07 6.62
C SER A 25 -16.60 2.06 5.49
N GLY A 26 -15.46 1.36 5.53
CA GLY A 26 -15.06 0.39 4.53
C GLY A 26 -13.62 0.53 4.05
N VAL A 27 -13.32 -0.12 2.93
CA VAL A 27 -11.97 -0.19 2.34
C VAL A 27 -11.87 0.79 1.17
N GLY A 28 -10.78 1.55 1.14
CA GLY A 28 -10.43 2.42 0.02
C GLY A 28 -9.90 1.65 -1.20
N LEU A 29 -9.50 2.39 -2.22
CA LEU A 29 -8.89 1.82 -3.42
C LEU A 29 -7.52 1.19 -3.11
N LEU A 30 -7.25 0.05 -3.72
CA LEU A 30 -5.94 -0.60 -3.68
C LEU A 30 -5.09 -0.16 -4.88
N CYS A 31 -3.83 0.18 -4.63
CA CYS A 31 -2.86 0.60 -5.62
C CYS A 31 -1.68 -0.39 -5.65
N PHE A 32 -1.47 -1.07 -6.78
CA PHE A 32 -0.27 -1.87 -6.99
C PHE A 32 0.92 -0.98 -7.37
N ILE A 33 1.95 -0.99 -6.54
CA ILE A 33 3.14 -0.16 -6.73
C ILE A 33 4.21 -1.00 -7.41
N LYS A 34 4.62 -0.56 -8.60
CA LYS A 34 5.62 -1.28 -9.43
C LYS A 34 7.07 -0.92 -9.10
N SER A 35 7.31 0.14 -8.33
CA SER A 35 8.64 0.67 -8.03
C SER A 35 8.80 0.99 -6.54
N LYS A 36 9.99 1.44 -6.12
CA LYS A 36 10.18 1.95 -4.76
C LYS A 36 9.35 3.21 -4.56
N VAL A 37 8.66 3.29 -3.43
CA VAL A 37 7.93 4.50 -3.04
C VAL A 37 8.93 5.58 -2.67
N ASN A 38 8.84 6.70 -3.37
CA ASN A 38 9.47 7.97 -3.00
C ASN A 38 8.38 9.03 -2.81
N ALA A 39 8.77 10.25 -2.44
CA ALA A 39 7.81 11.33 -2.20
C ALA A 39 6.90 11.63 -3.41
N ALA A 40 7.43 11.59 -4.63
CA ALA A 40 6.66 11.85 -5.85
C ALA A 40 5.65 10.73 -6.15
N VAL A 41 6.08 9.47 -6.03
CA VAL A 41 5.19 8.31 -6.17
C VAL A 41 4.11 8.33 -5.09
N TYR A 42 4.47 8.66 -3.86
CA TYR A 42 3.53 8.72 -2.75
C TYR A 42 2.50 9.85 -2.94
N TRP A 43 2.94 11.01 -3.40
CA TRP A 43 2.06 12.12 -3.77
C TRP A 43 1.01 11.70 -4.82
N GLU A 44 1.44 11.02 -5.88
CA GLU A 44 0.52 10.51 -6.91
C GLU A 44 -0.45 9.47 -6.35
N ILE A 45 -0.01 8.62 -5.43
CA ILE A 45 -0.87 7.66 -4.74
C ILE A 45 -1.95 8.41 -3.91
N LEU A 46 -1.57 9.42 -3.13
CA LEU A 46 -2.52 10.19 -2.34
C LEU A 46 -3.54 10.89 -3.23
N LYS A 47 -3.08 11.52 -4.32
CA LYS A 47 -3.93 12.24 -5.25
C LYS A 47 -4.92 11.33 -6.00
N HIS A 48 -4.47 10.16 -6.45
CA HIS A 48 -5.25 9.31 -7.35
C HIS A 48 -5.96 8.15 -6.66
N PHE A 49 -5.59 7.80 -5.43
CA PHE A 49 -6.18 6.69 -4.69
C PHE A 49 -6.72 7.11 -3.32
N MET A 50 -6.00 7.91 -2.54
CA MET A 50 -6.46 8.33 -1.21
C MET A 50 -7.64 9.31 -1.29
N LEU A 51 -7.48 10.42 -2.00
CA LEU A 51 -8.54 11.45 -2.09
C LEU A 51 -9.84 10.91 -2.71
N PRO A 52 -9.81 10.13 -3.83
CA PRO A 52 -11.05 9.53 -4.35
C PRO A 52 -11.66 8.49 -3.42
N SER A 53 -10.85 7.80 -2.61
CA SER A 53 -11.38 6.89 -1.59
C SER A 53 -12.09 7.66 -0.48
N ALA A 54 -11.51 8.77 -0.03
CA ALA A 54 -12.11 9.62 0.98
C ALA A 54 -13.42 10.24 0.49
N ASP A 55 -13.41 10.80 -0.73
CA ASP A 55 -14.62 11.35 -1.39
C ASP A 55 -15.73 10.28 -1.49
N LYS A 56 -15.38 9.06 -1.90
CA LYS A 56 -16.36 7.96 -1.99
C LYS A 56 -16.89 7.51 -0.62
N LEU A 57 -16.05 7.46 0.40
CA LEU A 57 -16.39 6.88 1.71
C LEU A 57 -17.03 7.89 2.67
N TYR A 58 -16.69 9.17 2.51
CA TYR A 58 -17.08 10.24 3.43
C TYR A 58 -17.82 11.39 2.74
N GLY A 59 -17.70 11.53 1.41
CA GLY A 59 -18.29 12.64 0.66
C GLY A 59 -17.80 13.99 1.19
N ASP A 60 -18.76 14.86 1.53
CA ASP A 60 -18.48 16.19 2.10
C ASP A 60 -18.11 16.16 3.60
N ALA A 61 -18.07 14.99 4.24
CA ALA A 61 -17.71 14.88 5.64
C ALA A 61 -16.20 14.99 5.87
N ASP A 62 -15.82 15.59 6.99
CA ASP A 62 -14.43 15.64 7.42
C ASP A 62 -13.89 14.23 7.74
N PHE A 63 -12.60 14.02 7.45
CA PHE A 63 -11.90 12.79 7.79
C PHE A 63 -10.48 13.07 8.30
N LEU A 64 -9.97 12.14 9.11
CA LEU A 64 -8.58 12.16 9.57
C LEU A 64 -7.76 11.17 8.75
N PHE A 65 -6.65 11.65 8.17
CA PHE A 65 -5.69 10.78 7.50
C PHE A 65 -4.56 10.39 8.46
N GLN A 66 -4.29 9.08 8.55
CA GLN A 66 -3.22 8.51 9.36
C GLN A 66 -2.32 7.63 8.49
N GLN A 67 -1.00 7.79 8.64
CA GLN A 67 0.04 6.97 8.03
C GLN A 67 1.20 6.79 9.00
N ASP A 68 2.13 5.89 8.69
CA ASP A 68 3.38 5.74 9.42
C ASP A 68 4.35 6.91 9.16
N PHE A 69 5.35 7.09 10.04
CA PHE A 69 6.36 8.15 9.92
C PHE A 69 7.51 7.78 8.97
N CYS A 70 7.24 6.94 7.97
CA CYS A 70 8.29 6.45 7.08
C CYS A 70 8.86 7.62 6.26
N THR A 71 10.15 7.91 6.44
CA THR A 71 10.85 8.85 5.57
C THR A 71 11.23 8.12 4.29
N CYS A 72 10.62 8.52 3.17
CA CYS A 72 11.06 8.09 1.85
C CYS A 72 12.55 8.45 1.67
N PRO A 73 13.47 7.49 1.45
CA PRO A 73 14.87 7.79 1.14
C PRO A 73 15.03 8.43 -0.25
#